data_AF-A0A8W8KTV6-F1
#
_entry.id   AF-A0A8W8KTV6-F1
#
_cell.length_a   1.000
_cell.length_b   1.000
_cell.length_c   1.000
_cell.angle_alpha   90.00
_cell.angle_beta   90.00
_cell.angle_gamma   90.00
#
_symmetry.space_group_name_H-M   'P 1'
#
loop_
_entity.id
_entity.type
_entity.pdbx_description
1 polymer ?
#
loop_
_entity_poly.entity_id
_entity_poly.type
_entity_poly.pdbx_seq_one_letter_code
_entity_poly.pdbx_strand_id
1 'polypeptide(L)'
;MKGAIGTAILFYSLCCVVSLPLHNIFKRNATHQKRNSESDAHAHILAEYIFDSTASNARIVTHQDISDFYKSVFEYDDYMADQISRRYIEWGDVNGDGALTKEELTIAIRNHYP
;
A
#
# COMPACT_ATOMS: atom_id res chain seq x y z
N MET A 1 20.33 32.09 48.39
CA MET A 1 20.42 31.05 47.33
C MET A 1 19.42 29.93 47.62
N LYS A 2 18.12 30.11 47.29
CA LYS A 2 17.06 29.08 47.52
C LYS A 2 15.99 29.10 46.40
N GLY A 3 16.38 29.42 45.17
CA GLY A 3 15.43 29.57 44.04
C GLY A 3 15.66 28.64 42.85
N ALA A 4 16.77 27.91 42.81
CA ALA A 4 17.19 27.18 41.59
C ALA A 4 16.83 25.68 41.58
N ILE A 5 16.46 25.10 42.72
CA ILE A 5 16.27 23.64 42.85
C ILE A 5 14.83 23.22 42.44
N GLY A 6 13.83 24.06 42.73
CA GLY A 6 12.43 23.75 42.39
C GLY A 6 12.13 23.78 40.89
N THR A 7 12.81 24.64 40.13
CA THR A 7 12.65 24.77 38.68
C THR A 7 13.24 23.57 37.93
N ALA A 8 14.39 23.04 38.35
CA ALA A 8 15.03 21.92 37.66
C ALA A 8 14.20 20.62 37.70
N ILE A 9 13.48 20.36 38.80
CA ILE A 9 12.64 19.17 38.97
C ILE A 9 11.39 19.24 38.08
N LEU A 10 10.79 20.42 37.90
CA LEU A 10 9.65 20.62 37.01
C LEU A 10 10.03 20.43 35.54
N PHE A 11 11.23 20.86 35.11
CA PHE A 11 11.72 20.65 33.75
C PHE A 11 12.01 19.18 33.43
N TYR A 12 12.57 18.42 34.39
CA TYR A 12 12.83 16.99 34.20
C TYR A 12 11.55 16.16 34.10
N SER A 13 10.53 16.50 34.91
CA SER A 13 9.22 15.82 34.90
C SER A 13 8.45 16.07 33.59
N LEU A 14 8.44 17.31 33.10
CA LEU A 14 7.78 17.66 31.83
C LEU A 14 8.43 16.96 30.63
N CYS A 15 9.76 16.80 30.65
CA CYS A 15 10.49 16.14 29.57
C CYS A 15 10.13 14.65 29.47
N CYS A 16 9.97 13.94 30.59
CA CYS A 16 9.59 12.52 30.57
C CYS A 16 8.14 12.28 30.12
N VAL A 17 7.21 13.14 30.55
CA VAL A 17 5.77 13.00 30.23
C VAL A 17 5.49 13.30 28.76
N VAL A 18 6.26 14.19 28.12
CA VAL A 18 6.10 14.56 26.70
C VAL A 18 6.96 13.68 25.78
N SER A 19 8.15 13.27 26.21
CA SER A 19 9.07 12.49 25.36
C SER A 19 8.62 11.04 25.13
N LEU A 20 7.97 10.40 26.11
CA LEU A 20 7.43 9.04 25.96
C LEU A 20 6.31 8.94 24.90
N PRO A 21 5.27 9.79 24.90
CA PRO A 21 4.25 9.77 23.85
C PRO A 21 4.81 10.20 22.49
N LEU A 22 5.71 11.18 22.41
CA LEU A 22 6.37 11.56 21.15
C LEU A 22 7.22 10.42 20.58
N HIS A 23 8.00 9.71 21.40
CA HIS A 23 8.79 8.56 20.94
C HIS A 23 7.88 7.46 20.35
N ASN A 24 6.74 7.19 20.99
CA ASN A 24 5.76 6.23 20.47
C ASN A 24 5.12 6.68 19.15
N ILE A 25 4.87 7.98 18.98
CA ILE A 25 4.36 8.55 17.72
C ILE A 25 5.42 8.44 16.62
N PHE A 26 6.67 8.82 16.88
CA PHE A 26 7.75 8.70 15.89
C PHE A 26 8.01 7.24 15.50
N LYS A 27 8.03 6.32 16.46
CA LYS A 27 8.19 4.89 16.18
C LYS A 27 7.03 4.33 15.36
N ARG A 28 5.79 4.73 15.67
CA ARG A 28 4.59 4.39 14.86
C ARG A 28 4.72 4.95 13.45
N ASN A 29 5.03 6.23 13.30
CA ASN A 29 5.17 6.89 12.00
C ASN A 29 6.27 6.25 11.15
N ALA A 30 7.43 5.92 11.74
CA ALA A 30 8.51 5.22 11.05
C ALA A 30 8.10 3.80 10.61
N THR A 31 7.37 3.07 11.47
CA THR A 31 6.85 1.74 11.14
C THR A 31 5.78 1.80 10.04
N HIS A 32 4.92 2.82 10.06
CA HIS A 32 3.92 3.07 9.02
C HIS A 32 4.59 3.46 7.70
N GLN A 33 5.56 4.38 7.73
CA GLN A 33 6.31 4.78 6.54
C GLN A 33 7.03 3.58 5.90
N LYS A 34 7.65 2.73 6.72
CA LYS A 34 8.30 1.50 6.24
C LYS A 34 7.29 0.53 5.61
N ARG A 35 6.15 0.28 6.26
CA ARG A 35 5.09 -0.57 5.69
C ARG A 35 4.55 -0.04 4.37
N ASN A 36 4.33 1.27 4.28
CA ASN A 36 3.86 1.89 3.05
C ASN A 36 4.88 1.72 1.93
N SER A 37 6.18 1.89 2.20
CA SER A 37 7.23 1.67 1.19
C SER A 37 7.34 0.21 0.73
N GLU A 38 7.12 -0.76 1.63
CA GLU A 38 7.14 -2.19 1.27
C GLU A 38 5.87 -2.58 0.49
N SER A 39 4.70 -2.06 0.89
CA SER A 39 3.43 -2.26 0.17
C SER A 39 3.47 -1.65 -1.24
N ASP A 40 3.99 -0.42 -1.37
CA ASP A 40 4.17 0.25 -2.66
C ASP A 40 5.11 -0.54 -3.59
N ALA A 41 6.19 -1.11 -3.05
CA ALA A 41 7.12 -1.95 -3.82
C ALA A 41 6.46 -3.25 -4.29
N HIS A 42 5.72 -3.94 -3.43
CA HIS A 42 5.00 -5.16 -3.82
C HIS A 42 3.91 -4.89 -4.87
N ALA A 43 3.19 -3.77 -4.75
CA ALA A 43 2.19 -3.38 -5.73
C ALA A 43 2.82 -3.14 -7.11
N HIS A 44 3.98 -2.48 -7.16
CA HIS A 44 4.69 -2.25 -8.41
C HIS A 44 5.19 -3.55 -9.05
N ILE A 45 5.78 -4.45 -8.26
CA ILE A 45 6.28 -5.75 -8.73
C ILE A 45 5.14 -6.62 -9.27
N LEU A 46 4.00 -6.67 -8.57
CA LEU A 46 2.86 -7.45 -9.02
C LEU A 46 2.22 -6.86 -10.29
N ALA A 47 2.09 -5.53 -10.36
CA ALA A 47 1.60 -4.87 -11.57
C ALA A 47 2.53 -5.16 -12.76
N GLU A 48 3.85 -5.06 -12.58
CA GLU A 48 4.83 -5.42 -13.61
C GLU A 48 4.69 -6.88 -14.04
N TYR A 49 4.56 -7.81 -13.10
CA TYR A 49 4.43 -9.22 -13.44
C TYR A 49 3.12 -9.52 -14.20
N ILE A 50 2.01 -8.86 -13.85
CA ILE A 50 0.75 -8.97 -14.60
C ILE A 50 0.94 -8.47 -16.04
N PHE A 51 1.59 -7.32 -16.23
CA PHE A 51 1.85 -6.79 -17.56
C PHE A 51 2.81 -7.66 -18.39
N ASP A 52 3.84 -8.24 -17.77
CA ASP A 52 4.81 -9.10 -18.46
C ASP A 52 4.23 -10.47 -18.82
N SER A 53 3.27 -10.96 -18.03
CA SER A 53 2.63 -12.27 -18.21
C SER A 53 1.42 -12.23 -19.15
N THR A 54 0.77 -11.08 -19.26
CA THR A 54 -0.29 -10.88 -20.25
C THR A 54 0.37 -10.71 -21.62
N ALA A 55 0.13 -11.67 -22.52
CA ALA A 55 0.94 -11.92 -23.74
C ALA A 55 0.96 -10.78 -24.79
N SER A 56 0.43 -9.60 -24.47
CA SER A 56 0.38 -8.45 -25.34
C SER A 56 1.30 -7.39 -24.75
N ASN A 57 2.15 -6.76 -25.57
CA ASN A 57 2.80 -5.47 -25.27
C ASN A 57 1.76 -4.33 -25.11
N ALA A 58 0.62 -4.62 -24.50
CA ALA A 58 -0.49 -3.74 -24.31
C ALA A 58 -0.11 -2.75 -23.22
N ARG A 59 -0.37 -1.48 -23.49
CA ARG A 59 -0.22 -0.39 -22.51
C ARG A 59 -1.32 -0.43 -21.44
N ILE A 60 -2.27 -1.34 -21.61
CA ILE A 60 -3.44 -1.52 -20.78
C ILE A 60 -3.66 -3.02 -20.55
N VAL A 61 -4.26 -3.38 -19.41
CA VAL A 61 -4.76 -4.73 -19.13
C VAL A 61 -6.25 -4.66 -18.85
N THR A 62 -7.00 -5.63 -19.37
CA THR A 62 -8.45 -5.72 -19.16
C THR A 62 -8.79 -6.60 -17.96
N HIS A 63 -10.05 -6.57 -17.55
CA HIS A 63 -10.61 -7.54 -16.61
C HIS A 63 -10.26 -9.00 -16.97
N GLN A 64 -10.39 -9.35 -18.26
CA GLN A 64 -10.13 -10.71 -18.74
C GLN A 64 -8.66 -11.09 -18.60
N ASP A 65 -7.75 -10.17 -18.96
CA ASP A 65 -6.30 -10.40 -18.86
C ASP A 65 -5.87 -10.64 -17.40
N ILE A 66 -6.40 -9.85 -16.47
CA ILE A 66 -6.13 -10.02 -15.03
C ILE A 66 -6.71 -11.34 -14.54
N SER A 67 -7.94 -11.68 -14.92
CA SER A 67 -8.57 -12.95 -14.52
C SER A 67 -7.76 -14.15 -15.00
N ASP A 68 -7.35 -14.15 -16.28
CA ASP A 68 -6.54 -15.22 -16.87
C ASP A 68 -5.15 -15.33 -16.22
N PHE A 69 -4.55 -14.20 -15.83
CA PHE A 69 -3.33 -14.20 -15.02
C PHE A 69 -3.52 -14.93 -13.68
N TYR A 70 -4.55 -14.57 -12.90
CA TYR A 70 -4.76 -15.21 -11.59
C TYR A 70 -5.09 -16.70 -11.70
N LYS A 71 -5.82 -17.10 -12.75
CA LYS A 71 -6.10 -18.51 -13.04
C LYS A 71 -4.84 -19.27 -13.42
N SER A 72 -3.99 -18.70 -14.26
CA SER A 72 -2.80 -19.39 -14.78
C SER A 72 -1.63 -19.41 -13.80
N VAL A 73 -1.41 -18.33 -13.06
CA VAL A 73 -0.24 -18.16 -12.18
C VAL A 73 -0.51 -18.63 -10.76
N PHE A 74 -1.72 -18.39 -10.25
CA PHE A 74 -2.09 -18.74 -8.87
C PHE A 74 -3.09 -19.90 -8.79
N GLU A 75 -3.47 -20.50 -9.94
CA GLU A 75 -4.41 -21.63 -10.01
C GLU A 75 -5.76 -21.34 -9.34
N TYR A 76 -6.19 -20.08 -9.35
CA TYR A 76 -7.49 -19.69 -8.81
C TYR A 76 -8.62 -20.19 -9.71
N ASP A 77 -9.75 -20.51 -9.09
CA ASP A 77 -10.97 -20.80 -9.84
C ASP A 77 -11.55 -19.54 -10.51
N ASP A 78 -12.48 -19.76 -11.45
CA ASP A 78 -13.11 -18.68 -12.21
C ASP A 78 -13.77 -17.63 -11.32
N TYR A 79 -14.34 -18.04 -10.18
CA TYR A 79 -15.05 -17.15 -9.27
C TYR A 79 -14.07 -16.22 -8.54
N MET A 80 -12.99 -16.77 -7.98
CA MET A 80 -11.98 -15.99 -7.27
C MET A 80 -11.23 -15.05 -8.20
N ALA A 81 -10.87 -15.51 -9.40
CA ALA A 81 -10.21 -14.69 -10.40
C ALA A 81 -11.10 -13.55 -10.93
N ASP A 82 -12.38 -13.81 -11.20
CA ASP A 82 -13.36 -12.78 -11.58
C ASP A 82 -13.53 -11.73 -10.48
N GLN A 83 -13.63 -12.14 -9.21
CA GLN A 83 -13.80 -11.19 -8.11
C GLN A 83 -12.59 -10.28 -7.90
N ILE A 84 -11.37 -10.82 -8.03
CA ILE A 84 -10.14 -10.04 -7.88
C ILE A 84 -10.01 -9.05 -9.03
N SER A 85 -10.18 -9.52 -10.27
CA SER A 85 -10.08 -8.68 -11.46
C SER A 85 -11.15 -7.59 -11.48
N ARG A 86 -12.40 -7.87 -11.08
CA ARG A 86 -13.45 -6.83 -10.92
C ARG A 86 -13.04 -5.75 -9.95
N ARG A 87 -12.54 -6.11 -8.77
CA ARG A 87 -12.09 -5.14 -7.76
C ARG A 87 -10.97 -4.25 -8.28
N TYR A 88 -10.06 -4.80 -9.09
CA TYR A 88 -8.99 -3.99 -9.67
C TYR A 88 -9.52 -2.95 -10.65
N ILE A 89 -10.50 -3.31 -11.49
CA ILE A 89 -11.17 -2.34 -12.36
C ILE A 89 -11.91 -1.29 -11.52
N GLU A 90 -12.71 -1.71 -10.54
CA GLU A 90 -13.49 -0.79 -9.69
C GLU A 90 -12.62 0.21 -8.91
N TRP A 91 -11.41 -0.18 -8.53
CA TRP A 91 -10.51 0.68 -7.74
C TRP A 91 -9.49 1.45 -8.59
N GLY A 92 -9.17 0.94 -9.78
CA GLY A 92 -8.08 1.44 -10.62
C GLY A 92 -8.53 2.23 -11.83
N ASP A 93 -9.68 1.93 -12.43
CA ASP A 93 -10.13 2.51 -13.71
C ASP A 93 -10.65 3.94 -13.48
N VAL A 94 -9.74 4.92 -13.52
CA VAL A 94 -10.05 6.32 -13.22
C VAL A 94 -10.73 7.00 -14.41
N ASN A 95 -10.39 6.61 -15.63
CA ASN A 95 -10.91 7.21 -16.85
C ASN A 95 -12.22 6.55 -17.35
N GLY A 96 -12.59 5.39 -16.80
CA GLY A 96 -13.81 4.65 -17.10
C GLY A 96 -13.76 3.92 -18.45
N ASP A 97 -12.58 3.54 -18.93
CA ASP A 97 -12.41 2.89 -20.23
C ASP A 97 -12.52 1.35 -20.18
N GLY A 98 -12.68 0.78 -18.97
CA GLY A 98 -12.81 -0.65 -18.75
C GLY A 98 -11.49 -1.42 -18.80
N ALA A 99 -10.36 -0.71 -18.83
CA ALA A 99 -9.02 -1.26 -18.78
C ALA A 99 -8.16 -0.49 -17.77
N LEU A 100 -6.98 -1.03 -17.44
CA LEU A 100 -6.05 -0.41 -16.49
C LEU A 100 -4.70 -0.21 -17.15
N THR A 101 -4.18 1.01 -17.06
CA THR A 101 -2.74 1.26 -17.22
C THR A 101 -1.94 0.63 -16.08
N LYS A 102 -0.60 0.54 -16.24
CA LYS A 102 0.29 -0.01 -15.19
C LYS A 102 0.17 0.80 -13.90
N GLU A 103 0.03 2.12 -14.02
CA GLU A 103 -0.14 3.04 -12.91
C GLU A 103 -1.47 2.80 -12.18
N GLU A 104 -2.57 2.67 -12.92
CA GLU A 104 -3.91 2.41 -12.37
C GLU A 104 -3.98 1.04 -11.67
N LEU A 105 -3.39 0.00 -12.27
CA LEU A 105 -3.30 -1.31 -11.65
C LEU A 105 -2.45 -1.27 -10.36
N THR A 106 -1.35 -0.53 -10.36
CA THR A 106 -0.51 -0.37 -9.15
C THR A 106 -1.31 0.27 -8.01
N ILE A 107 -2.11 1.30 -8.30
CA ILE A 107 -2.99 1.94 -7.33
C ILE A 107 -4.04 0.95 -6.81
N ALA A 108 -4.67 0.18 -7.70
CA ALA A 108 -5.66 -0.82 -7.34
C ALA A 108 -5.08 -1.93 -6.43
N ILE A 109 -3.89 -2.45 -6.75
CA ILE A 109 -3.21 -3.47 -5.92
C ILE A 109 -2.85 -2.92 -4.55
N ARG A 110 -2.35 -1.68 -4.47
CA ARG A 110 -2.05 -1.02 -3.20
C ARG A 110 -3.29 -0.92 -2.31
N ASN A 111 -4.45 -0.64 -2.90
CA ASN A 111 -5.72 -0.58 -2.16
C ASN A 111 -6.24 -1.97 -1.74
N HIS A 112 -5.79 -3.04 -2.40
CA HIS A 112 -6.15 -4.43 -2.08
C HIS A 112 -5.44 -4.96 -0.83
N TYR A 113 -4.19 -4.55 -0.60
CA TYR A 113 -3.35 -5.00 0.51
C TYR A 113 -3.00 -3.83 1.46
N PRO A 114 -3.90 -3.45 2.40
CA PRO A 114 -3.64 -2.40 3.40
C PRO A 114 -2.65 -2.81 4.50
#